data_AF-A0A6C0CGA5-F1
#
_entry.id   AF-A0A6C0CGA5-F1
#
_cell.length_a   1.000
_cell.length_b   1.000
_cell.length_c   1.000
_cell.angle_alpha   90.00
_cell.angle_beta   90.00
_cell.angle_gamma   90.00
#
_symmetry.space_group_name_H-M   'P 1'
#
loop_
_entity.id
_entity.type
_entity.pdbx_description
1 polymer ?
#
loop_
_entity_poly.entity_id
_entity_poly.type
_entity_poly.pdbx_seq_one_letter_code
_entity_poly.pdbx_strand_id
1 'polypeptide(L)'
;MGATESKSCGEACSVRQLSERSQHIEKLVGESFTKQIDPLEMEHKIKIVSTKKEDLSKPLKAVATDFVVAEYFATTDTLYQFLALVHDVFDEALILYREQRNLTEHECFFMFKGGNILRVVAHEFLDELPEHANAEIRKFYEPFFKRSDNDFSILLNPDLDDYDAIFSEVTTLAYHLQNYIRSIFMTDLTRYFDFARYRPEFRQKIYSRWLPKFNAARQEGESEFIDISGASGRDRAMRYVNQDYGRDERKVASSDINREEQQLVITHNDALEFPDANGGKIAFNLTRTKVVFTLRQKDGGEFPVKGELIDVSVPHKTDGVIGHFFEELEENIATYKLDMTILGQQPLHFISGSLSYLMSDLENMLYIQSKYPWGDAKYGKRMNRLIYMYFIDIFIKVKTGPARVTILEDVKAFLDGDDKVRLPRDLAIHKLVVQIRKIRRELSQSDDFDEMVALILKNLDFLSETLQKVHDYCSTDGMVTAEEIYNGKSGSLI
;
A
#
# COMPACT_ATOMS: atom_id res chain seq x y z
N MET A 1 -46.34 -8.12 -31.43
CA MET A 1 -46.60 -7.19 -30.31
C MET A 1 -45.82 -7.71 -29.12
N GLY A 2 -44.77 -7.10 -28.58
CA GLY A 2 -44.08 -5.84 -28.81
C GLY A 2 -43.19 -5.67 -27.58
N ALA A 3 -41.88 -5.89 -27.73
CA ALA A 3 -40.89 -5.71 -26.66
C ALA A 3 -39.52 -5.53 -27.30
N THR A 4 -39.15 -4.29 -27.58
CA THR A 4 -37.78 -3.89 -27.95
C THR A 4 -37.75 -2.37 -27.96
N GLU A 5 -37.41 -1.76 -26.82
CA GLU A 5 -36.91 -0.37 -26.69
C GLU A 5 -36.69 -0.04 -25.20
N SER A 6 -35.54 -0.43 -24.64
CA SER A 6 -35.11 0.13 -23.34
C SER A 6 -33.58 0.23 -23.15
N LYS A 7 -32.77 -0.04 -24.18
CA LYS A 7 -31.28 -0.01 -24.07
C LYS A 7 -30.61 1.34 -24.37
N SER A 8 -31.29 2.35 -24.93
CA SER A 8 -30.60 3.56 -25.44
C SER A 8 -30.33 4.67 -24.40
N CYS A 9 -30.89 4.59 -23.18
CA CYS A 9 -30.75 5.69 -22.22
C CYS A 9 -29.48 5.60 -21.35
N GLY A 10 -28.91 4.40 -21.17
CA GLY A 10 -27.72 4.18 -20.34
C GLY A 10 -26.42 4.63 -20.99
N GLU A 11 -26.24 4.36 -22.29
CA GLU A 11 -25.01 4.68 -23.02
C GLU A 11 -24.78 6.19 -23.16
N ALA A 12 -25.83 6.96 -23.44
CA ALA A 12 -25.73 8.41 -23.57
C ALA A 12 -25.34 9.12 -22.26
N CYS A 13 -25.78 8.60 -21.10
CA CYS A 13 -25.41 9.13 -19.80
C CYS A 13 -23.93 8.87 -19.48
N SER A 14 -23.44 7.67 -19.81
CA SER A 14 -22.04 7.29 -19.59
C SER A 14 -21.07 8.12 -20.45
N VAL A 15 -21.37 8.33 -21.73
CA VAL A 15 -20.51 9.13 -22.64
C VAL A 15 -20.39 10.58 -22.18
N ARG A 16 -21.50 11.17 -21.72
CA ARG A 16 -21.48 12.55 -21.20
C ARG A 16 -20.66 12.67 -19.91
N GLN A 17 -20.81 11.73 -18.99
CA GLN A 17 -20.03 11.71 -17.75
C GLN A 17 -18.53 11.56 -18.01
N LEU A 18 -18.14 10.74 -18.99
CA LEU A 18 -16.74 10.60 -19.41
C LEU A 18 -16.20 11.92 -20.01
N SER A 19 -16.98 12.56 -20.89
CA SER A 19 -16.60 13.84 -21.50
C SER A 19 -16.41 14.97 -20.48
N GLU A 20 -17.33 15.10 -19.51
CA GLU A 20 -17.23 16.09 -18.42
C GLU A 20 -16.04 15.78 -17.49
N ARG A 21 -15.75 14.49 -17.23
CA ARG A 21 -14.57 14.05 -16.46
C ARG A 21 -13.27 14.44 -17.17
N SER A 22 -13.12 14.11 -18.45
CA SER A 22 -11.90 14.41 -19.21
C SER A 22 -11.62 15.92 -19.28
N GLN A 23 -12.64 16.74 -19.53
CA GLN A 23 -12.48 18.21 -19.52
C GLN A 23 -12.03 18.74 -18.15
N HIS A 24 -12.53 18.16 -17.06
CA HIS A 24 -12.10 18.55 -15.72
C HIS A 24 -10.65 18.13 -15.46
N ILE A 25 -10.28 16.91 -15.84
CA ILE A 25 -8.91 16.40 -15.69
C ILE A 25 -7.93 17.25 -16.52
N GLU A 26 -8.25 17.56 -17.78
CA GLU A 26 -7.44 18.47 -18.61
C GLU A 26 -7.22 19.82 -17.93
N LYS A 27 -8.27 20.37 -17.32
CA LYS A 27 -8.15 21.61 -16.55
C LYS A 27 -7.23 21.44 -15.34
N LEU A 28 -7.33 20.36 -14.57
CA LEU A 28 -6.47 20.13 -13.41
C LEU A 28 -5.00 19.96 -13.81
N VAL A 29 -4.75 19.25 -14.91
CA VAL A 29 -3.42 19.13 -15.52
C VAL A 29 -2.90 20.51 -15.92
N GLY A 30 -3.71 21.34 -16.59
CA GLY A 30 -3.36 22.73 -16.89
C GLY A 30 -3.07 23.59 -15.65
N GLU A 31 -3.86 23.40 -14.58
CA GLU A 31 -3.66 24.10 -13.31
C GLU A 31 -2.37 23.68 -12.60
N SER A 32 -1.91 22.42 -12.72
CA SER A 32 -0.66 21.99 -12.07
C SER A 32 0.60 22.67 -12.62
N PHE A 33 0.58 23.13 -13.88
CA PHE A 33 1.68 23.91 -14.47
C PHE A 33 1.71 25.38 -13.99
N THR A 34 0.58 25.90 -13.54
CA THR A 34 0.40 27.35 -13.33
C THR A 34 0.17 27.72 -11.87
N LYS A 35 -0.44 26.83 -11.09
CA LYS A 35 -0.71 27.00 -9.67
C LYS A 35 0.20 26.08 -8.89
N GLN A 36 1.32 26.61 -8.42
CA GLN A 36 2.01 25.94 -7.32
C GLN A 36 1.14 26.08 -6.07
N ILE A 37 1.07 25.03 -5.26
CA ILE A 37 0.63 25.19 -3.88
C ILE A 37 1.72 26.05 -3.22
N ASP A 38 1.56 27.37 -3.14
CA ASP A 38 2.53 28.28 -2.49
C ASP A 38 2.04 28.67 -1.09
N PRO A 39 2.64 28.12 -0.01
CA PRO A 39 2.31 28.50 1.35
C PRO A 39 2.73 29.93 1.73
N LEU A 40 3.68 30.54 1.00
CA LEU A 40 4.13 31.92 1.26
C LEU A 40 3.12 32.94 0.74
N GLU A 41 2.40 32.64 -0.34
CA GLU A 41 1.20 33.39 -0.74
C GLU A 41 0.00 33.10 0.18
N MET A 42 -0.02 31.95 0.88
CA MET A 42 -1.00 31.65 1.94
C MET A 42 -0.60 32.34 3.25
N GLU A 43 -0.81 33.66 3.30
CA GLU A 43 -0.34 34.68 4.25
C GLU A 43 -0.43 34.41 5.78
N HIS A 44 -0.89 33.28 6.32
CA HIS A 44 -1.19 33.16 7.75
C HIS A 44 -0.73 31.87 8.47
N LYS A 45 0.02 32.11 9.57
CA LYS A 45 0.38 31.20 10.68
C LYS A 45 1.10 29.91 10.28
N ILE A 46 2.33 30.04 9.79
CA ILE A 46 3.30 28.95 9.80
C ILE A 46 3.50 28.47 11.24
N LYS A 47 3.08 27.24 11.53
CA LYS A 47 3.46 26.56 12.77
C LYS A 47 4.70 25.73 12.51
N ILE A 48 5.81 26.08 13.15
CA ILE A 48 7.02 25.25 13.15
C ILE A 48 6.73 24.03 14.02
N VAL A 49 6.78 22.85 13.41
CA VAL A 49 6.66 21.55 14.08
C VAL A 49 8.05 20.93 14.19
N SER A 50 8.45 20.52 15.40
CA SER A 50 9.67 19.75 15.60
C SER A 50 9.49 18.33 15.06
N THR A 51 10.42 17.85 14.24
CA THR A 51 10.34 16.57 13.53
C THR A 51 10.51 15.31 14.39
N LYS A 52 11.02 15.43 15.63
CA LYS A 52 11.39 14.28 16.48
C LYS A 52 10.42 13.94 17.62
N LYS A 53 9.28 14.60 17.74
CA LYS A 53 8.34 14.24 18.82
C LYS A 53 7.62 12.95 18.44
N GLU A 54 7.73 11.93 19.29
CA GLU A 54 6.99 10.68 19.15
C GLU A 54 5.49 10.97 18.93
N ASP A 55 4.92 10.43 17.87
CA ASP A 55 3.49 10.58 17.59
C ASP A 55 2.70 9.63 18.49
N LEU A 56 2.44 10.14 19.69
CA LEU A 56 1.64 9.50 20.74
C LEU A 56 0.25 9.02 20.25
N SER A 57 -0.28 9.63 19.18
CA SER A 57 -1.58 9.27 18.59
C SER A 57 -1.52 8.13 17.56
N LYS A 58 -0.33 7.61 17.25
CA LYS A 58 -0.13 6.55 16.25
C LYS A 58 -1.00 5.30 16.48
N PRO A 59 -1.13 4.76 17.71
CA PRO A 59 -2.01 3.61 17.95
C PRO A 59 -3.49 3.92 17.64
N LEU A 60 -3.98 5.11 18.01
CA LEU A 60 -5.36 5.53 17.71
C LEU A 60 -5.60 5.69 16.20
N LYS A 61 -4.63 6.26 15.46
CA LYS A 61 -4.69 6.37 13.99
C LYS A 61 -4.72 5.01 13.31
N ALA A 62 -3.99 4.02 13.84
CA ALA A 62 -4.04 2.65 13.35
C ALA A 62 -5.45 2.04 13.53
N VAL A 63 -6.06 2.20 14.71
CA VAL A 63 -7.45 1.75 14.94
C VAL A 63 -8.46 2.47 14.03
N ALA A 64 -8.28 3.78 13.80
CA ALA A 64 -9.14 4.54 12.89
C ALA A 64 -9.00 4.09 11.43
N THR A 65 -7.78 3.73 11.01
CA THR A 65 -7.54 3.17 9.67
C THR A 65 -8.15 1.78 9.55
N ASP A 66 -7.98 0.92 10.55
CA ASP A 66 -8.65 -0.38 10.60
C ASP A 66 -10.18 -0.24 10.53
N PHE A 67 -10.75 0.78 11.17
CA PHE A 67 -12.17 1.10 11.09
C PHE A 67 -12.59 1.47 9.66
N VAL A 68 -11.86 2.40 9.01
CA VAL A 68 -12.13 2.79 7.61
C VAL A 68 -12.06 1.56 6.71
N VAL A 69 -10.96 0.82 6.80
CA VAL A 69 -10.74 -0.39 6.00
C VAL A 69 -11.88 -1.38 6.22
N ALA A 70 -12.27 -1.70 7.46
CA ALA A 70 -13.29 -2.72 7.73
C ALA A 70 -14.71 -2.29 7.38
N GLU A 71 -15.09 -1.04 7.67
CA GLU A 71 -16.49 -0.60 7.64
C GLU A 71 -16.84 0.20 6.38
N TYR A 72 -15.89 0.95 5.79
CA TYR A 72 -16.15 1.68 4.53
C TYR A 72 -16.12 0.76 3.32
N PHE A 73 -15.32 -0.31 3.38
CA PHE A 73 -15.16 -1.29 2.32
C PHE A 73 -15.60 -2.69 2.78
N ALA A 74 -16.77 -2.78 3.40
CA ALA A 74 -17.28 -4.04 3.93
C ALA A 74 -17.51 -5.10 2.83
N THR A 75 -17.77 -4.65 1.60
CA THR A 75 -17.95 -5.47 0.40
C THR A 75 -16.80 -5.29 -0.59
N THR A 76 -16.57 -6.28 -1.44
CA THR A 76 -15.62 -6.20 -2.57
C THR A 76 -16.09 -5.18 -3.61
N ASP A 77 -17.40 -5.11 -3.85
CA ASP A 77 -18.02 -4.21 -4.82
C ASP A 77 -17.68 -2.73 -4.56
N THR A 78 -17.83 -2.26 -3.33
CA THR A 78 -17.50 -0.86 -2.98
C THR A 78 -16.01 -0.60 -3.09
N LEU A 79 -15.17 -1.54 -2.63
CA LEU A 79 -13.73 -1.45 -2.76
C LEU A 79 -13.31 -1.32 -4.23
N TYR A 80 -13.88 -2.14 -5.10
CA TYR A 80 -13.55 -2.18 -6.52
C TYR A 80 -13.98 -0.91 -7.24
N GLN A 81 -15.20 -0.42 -6.96
CA GLN A 81 -15.65 0.87 -7.49
C GLN A 81 -14.77 2.04 -7.02
N PHE A 82 -14.33 2.00 -5.76
CA PHE A 82 -13.39 2.97 -5.21
C PHE A 82 -12.02 2.90 -5.91
N LEU A 83 -11.44 1.69 -6.06
CA LEU A 83 -10.13 1.50 -6.69
C LEU A 83 -10.15 1.90 -8.16
N ALA A 84 -11.20 1.53 -8.90
CA ALA A 84 -11.39 1.93 -10.29
C ALA A 84 -11.45 3.45 -10.43
N LEU A 85 -12.21 4.15 -9.58
CA LEU A 85 -12.26 5.61 -9.64
C LEU A 85 -10.89 6.25 -9.39
N VAL A 86 -10.18 5.81 -8.35
CA VAL A 86 -8.86 6.35 -8.01
C VAL A 86 -7.88 6.09 -9.16
N HIS A 87 -7.83 4.86 -9.66
CA HIS A 87 -6.93 4.48 -10.75
C HIS A 87 -7.22 5.25 -12.03
N ASP A 88 -8.47 5.23 -12.51
CA ASP A 88 -8.86 5.90 -13.76
C ASP A 88 -8.55 7.39 -13.74
N VAL A 89 -8.84 8.09 -12.63
CA VAL A 89 -8.58 9.53 -12.52
C VAL A 89 -7.09 9.83 -12.56
N PHE A 90 -6.27 9.04 -11.87
CA PHE A 90 -4.82 9.25 -11.88
C PHE A 90 -4.17 8.87 -13.22
N ASP A 91 -4.55 7.73 -13.79
CA ASP A 91 -3.99 7.26 -15.06
C ASP A 91 -4.35 8.21 -16.22
N GLU A 92 -5.62 8.60 -16.35
CA GLU A 92 -6.08 9.56 -17.36
C GLU A 92 -5.35 10.91 -17.24
N ALA A 93 -5.17 11.40 -16.00
CA ALA A 93 -4.44 12.64 -15.76
C ALA A 93 -2.96 12.55 -16.12
N LEU A 94 -2.30 11.42 -15.83
CA LEU A 94 -0.89 11.23 -16.16
C LEU A 94 -0.67 11.02 -17.65
N ILE A 95 -1.59 10.37 -18.38
CA ILE A 95 -1.56 10.32 -19.85
C ILE A 95 -1.51 11.75 -20.42
N LEU A 96 -2.46 12.60 -20.02
CA LEU A 96 -2.54 13.99 -20.50
C LEU A 96 -1.31 14.81 -20.08
N TYR A 97 -0.84 14.64 -18.85
CA TYR A 97 0.37 15.32 -18.36
C TYR A 97 1.60 14.93 -19.18
N ARG A 98 1.79 13.63 -19.45
CA ARG A 98 2.89 13.12 -20.27
C ARG A 98 2.86 13.70 -21.68
N GLU A 99 1.69 13.74 -22.32
CA GLU A 99 1.53 14.35 -23.64
C GLU A 99 1.95 15.82 -23.66
N GLN A 100 1.57 16.59 -22.64
CA GLN A 100 1.92 18.02 -22.55
C GLN A 100 3.41 18.24 -22.26
N ARG A 101 4.05 17.35 -21.50
CA ARG A 101 5.49 17.40 -21.19
C ARG A 101 6.36 16.63 -22.19
N ASN A 102 5.79 16.03 -23.24
CA ASN A 102 6.47 15.13 -24.18
C ASN A 102 7.23 13.97 -23.49
N LEU A 103 6.63 13.40 -22.46
CA LEU A 103 7.17 12.23 -21.74
C LEU A 103 6.63 10.94 -22.34
N THR A 104 7.45 9.90 -22.31
CA THR A 104 7.06 8.52 -22.63
C THR A 104 6.27 7.88 -21.47
N GLU A 105 5.56 6.79 -21.77
CA GLU A 105 4.73 6.05 -20.79
C GLU A 105 5.50 5.68 -19.52
N HIS A 106 6.75 5.26 -19.68
CA HIS A 106 7.60 4.79 -18.59
C HIS A 106 8.34 5.90 -17.85
N GLU A 107 8.29 7.15 -18.31
CA GLU A 107 8.95 8.26 -17.61
C GLU A 107 8.13 8.84 -16.46
N CYS A 108 6.80 8.67 -16.49
CA CYS A 108 5.89 9.15 -15.46
C CYS A 108 4.60 8.32 -15.42
N PHE A 109 4.45 7.39 -14.47
CA PHE A 109 3.28 6.51 -14.43
C PHE A 109 2.74 6.25 -13.01
N PHE A 110 1.49 5.83 -12.93
CA PHE A 110 0.80 5.51 -11.70
C PHE A 110 0.95 4.02 -11.38
N MET A 111 1.30 3.70 -10.14
CA MET A 111 1.55 2.34 -9.69
C MET A 111 0.81 2.05 -8.38
N PHE A 112 0.06 0.95 -8.33
CA PHE A 112 -0.53 0.46 -7.09
C PHE A 112 0.54 -0.19 -6.22
N LYS A 113 0.53 0.05 -4.90
CA LYS A 113 1.58 -0.41 -3.98
C LYS A 113 0.99 -1.01 -2.69
N GLY A 114 1.90 -1.39 -1.80
CA GLY A 114 1.60 -1.62 -0.39
C GLY A 114 1.14 -3.03 -0.05
N GLY A 115 0.40 -3.16 1.05
CA GLY A 115 -0.02 -4.46 1.56
C GLY A 115 -1.08 -5.16 0.71
N ASN A 116 -1.82 -4.40 -0.09
CA ASN A 116 -2.95 -4.92 -0.86
C ASN A 116 -2.49 -5.68 -2.11
N ILE A 117 -1.44 -5.25 -2.81
CA ILE A 117 -0.89 -6.05 -3.93
C ILE A 117 -0.32 -7.39 -3.46
N LEU A 118 0.42 -7.40 -2.35
CA LEU A 118 0.92 -8.65 -1.74
C LEU A 118 -0.22 -9.62 -1.40
N ARG A 119 -1.39 -9.08 -1.02
CA ARG A 119 -2.60 -9.87 -0.78
C ARG A 119 -3.19 -10.41 -2.08
N VAL A 120 -3.24 -9.62 -3.16
CA VAL A 120 -3.71 -10.07 -4.48
C VAL A 120 -2.86 -11.25 -4.94
N VAL A 121 -1.53 -11.09 -4.99
CA VAL A 121 -0.58 -12.16 -5.34
C VAL A 121 -0.76 -13.39 -4.46
N ALA A 122 -0.97 -13.20 -3.15
CA ALA A 122 -1.20 -14.31 -2.23
C ALA A 122 -2.51 -15.06 -2.51
N HIS A 123 -3.62 -14.36 -2.76
CA HIS A 123 -4.90 -15.02 -3.07
C HIS A 123 -4.85 -15.75 -4.40
N GLU A 124 -4.30 -15.12 -5.45
CA GLU A 124 -4.11 -15.76 -6.76
C GLU A 124 -3.34 -17.07 -6.62
N PHE A 125 -2.24 -17.06 -5.87
CA PHE A 125 -1.48 -18.29 -5.63
C PHE A 125 -2.24 -19.32 -4.79
N LEU A 126 -3.00 -18.90 -3.77
CA LEU A 126 -3.78 -19.83 -2.93
C LEU A 126 -4.87 -20.55 -3.72
N ASP A 127 -5.49 -19.88 -4.68
CA ASP A 127 -6.58 -20.45 -5.47
C ASP A 127 -6.11 -21.54 -6.44
N GLU A 128 -4.79 -21.60 -6.70
CA GLU A 128 -4.13 -22.70 -7.44
C GLU A 128 -3.83 -23.94 -6.55
N LEU A 129 -4.02 -23.85 -5.24
CA LEU A 129 -3.73 -24.95 -4.31
C LEU A 129 -4.98 -25.81 -4.02
N PRO A 130 -4.81 -27.10 -3.70
CA PRO A 130 -5.92 -27.94 -3.23
C PRO A 130 -6.62 -27.31 -2.01
N GLU A 131 -7.95 -27.45 -1.94
CA GLU A 131 -8.81 -26.77 -0.95
C GLU A 131 -8.31 -26.92 0.49
N HIS A 132 -7.91 -28.13 0.89
CA HIS A 132 -7.39 -28.38 2.23
C HIS A 132 -6.11 -27.57 2.53
N ALA A 133 -5.18 -27.51 1.58
CA ALA A 133 -3.93 -26.76 1.75
C ALA A 133 -4.16 -25.25 1.69
N ASN A 134 -5.02 -24.78 0.79
CA ASN A 134 -5.47 -23.40 0.74
C ASN A 134 -6.04 -22.98 2.11
N ALA A 135 -6.96 -23.77 2.68
CA ALA A 135 -7.57 -23.48 3.98
C ALA A 135 -6.54 -23.39 5.12
N GLU A 136 -5.57 -24.32 5.19
CA GLU A 136 -4.51 -24.30 6.20
C GLU A 136 -3.61 -23.06 6.03
N ILE A 137 -3.08 -22.84 4.83
CA ILE A 137 -2.15 -21.73 4.54
C ILE A 137 -2.83 -20.39 4.74
N ARG A 138 -4.06 -20.24 4.22
CA ARG A 138 -4.87 -19.04 4.41
C ARG A 138 -5.05 -18.75 5.90
N LYS A 139 -5.41 -19.74 6.71
CA LYS A 139 -5.59 -19.55 8.16
C LYS A 139 -4.29 -19.10 8.86
N PHE A 140 -3.14 -19.65 8.48
CA PHE A 140 -1.85 -19.28 9.08
C PHE A 140 -1.41 -17.86 8.66
N TYR A 141 -1.53 -17.53 7.37
CA TYR A 141 -0.99 -16.29 6.82
C TYR A 141 -1.98 -15.10 6.80
N GLU A 142 -3.29 -15.33 6.93
CA GLU A 142 -4.33 -14.30 6.93
C GLU A 142 -4.01 -13.11 7.86
N PRO A 143 -3.49 -13.29 9.09
CA PRO A 143 -3.13 -12.17 9.95
C PRO A 143 -2.09 -11.22 9.36
N PHE A 144 -1.22 -11.71 8.49
CA PHE A 144 -0.15 -10.95 7.84
C PHE A 144 -0.59 -10.31 6.52
N PHE A 145 -1.60 -10.88 5.85
CA PHE A 145 -2.20 -10.36 4.62
C PHE A 145 -3.55 -9.66 4.84
N LYS A 146 -3.79 -9.17 6.06
CA LYS A 146 -4.92 -8.27 6.34
C LYS A 146 -4.89 -7.07 5.39
N ARG A 147 -6.07 -6.71 4.89
CA ARG A 147 -6.28 -5.49 4.09
C ARG A 147 -5.73 -4.29 4.87
N SER A 148 -5.01 -3.43 4.17
CA SER A 148 -4.55 -2.14 4.69
C SER A 148 -5.25 -1.01 3.95
N ASP A 149 -4.89 0.21 4.31
CA ASP A 149 -5.08 1.40 3.49
C ASP A 149 -4.58 1.19 2.04
N ASN A 150 -5.09 2.02 1.13
CA ASN A 150 -4.80 1.92 -0.29
C ASN A 150 -3.60 2.80 -0.63
N ASP A 151 -2.44 2.16 -0.78
CA ASP A 151 -1.18 2.79 -1.13
C ASP A 151 -0.97 2.83 -2.64
N PHE A 152 -0.58 3.98 -3.15
CA PHE A 152 -0.20 4.19 -4.54
C PHE A 152 1.10 5.00 -4.62
N SER A 153 1.74 4.96 -5.78
CA SER A 153 2.81 5.88 -6.13
C SER A 153 2.63 6.45 -7.52
N ILE A 154 3.07 7.68 -7.73
CA ILE A 154 3.46 8.16 -9.06
C ILE A 154 4.98 8.02 -9.14
N LEU A 155 5.46 7.28 -10.12
CA LEU A 155 6.90 7.06 -10.32
C LEU A 155 7.39 7.96 -11.45
N LEU A 156 8.54 8.60 -11.21
CA LEU A 156 9.19 9.51 -12.15
C LEU A 156 10.60 9.01 -12.42
N ASN A 157 10.95 8.89 -13.70
CA ASN A 157 12.31 8.52 -14.09
C ASN A 157 13.31 9.57 -13.54
N PRO A 158 14.33 9.17 -12.75
CA PRO A 158 15.28 10.11 -12.15
C PRO A 158 16.13 10.86 -13.17
N ASP A 159 16.23 10.39 -14.42
CA ASP A 159 17.08 10.96 -15.48
C ASP A 159 16.39 12.03 -16.35
N LEU A 160 15.20 12.50 -15.95
CA LEU A 160 14.48 13.57 -16.66
C LEU A 160 15.24 14.90 -16.61
N ASP A 161 15.39 15.56 -17.78
CA ASP A 161 16.12 16.84 -17.92
C ASP A 161 15.60 17.96 -16.99
N ASP A 162 14.28 18.03 -16.79
CA ASP A 162 13.59 19.02 -15.93
C ASP A 162 12.97 18.35 -14.70
N TYR A 163 13.67 17.36 -14.13
CA TYR A 163 13.14 16.51 -13.06
C TYR A 163 12.51 17.29 -11.91
N ASP A 164 13.18 18.32 -11.39
CA ASP A 164 12.73 19.01 -10.17
C ASP A 164 11.43 19.80 -10.42
N ALA A 165 11.25 20.38 -11.62
CA ALA A 165 9.99 21.00 -12.00
C ALA A 165 8.88 19.95 -12.19
N ILE A 166 9.18 18.87 -12.92
CA ILE A 166 8.23 17.75 -13.13
C ILE A 166 7.79 17.15 -11.80
N PHE A 167 8.73 16.91 -10.88
CA PHE A 167 8.48 16.39 -9.54
C PHE A 167 7.54 17.31 -8.75
N SER A 168 7.78 18.63 -8.79
CA SER A 168 6.92 19.63 -8.14
C SER A 168 5.51 19.67 -8.74
N GLU A 169 5.40 19.62 -10.07
CA GLU A 169 4.12 19.63 -10.79
C GLU A 169 3.30 18.38 -10.53
N VAL A 170 3.90 17.20 -10.65
CA VAL A 170 3.25 15.90 -10.40
C VAL A 170 2.82 15.76 -8.93
N THR A 171 3.65 16.24 -8.01
CA THR A 171 3.30 16.33 -6.58
C THR A 171 2.05 17.19 -6.38
N THR A 172 1.99 18.36 -7.02
CA THR A 172 0.84 19.29 -6.95
C THR A 172 -0.39 18.68 -7.62
N LEU A 173 -0.21 18.04 -8.77
CA LEU A 173 -1.26 17.31 -9.48
C LEU A 173 -1.89 16.23 -8.60
N ALA A 174 -1.09 15.46 -7.85
CA ALA A 174 -1.61 14.43 -6.94
C ALA A 174 -2.58 14.99 -5.89
N TYR A 175 -2.30 16.18 -5.35
CA TYR A 175 -3.23 16.88 -4.45
C TYR A 175 -4.54 17.25 -5.16
N HIS A 176 -4.45 17.86 -6.34
CA HIS A 176 -5.62 18.27 -7.11
C HIS A 176 -6.51 17.08 -7.53
N LEU A 177 -5.90 15.97 -7.94
CA LEU A 177 -6.61 14.75 -8.30
C LEU A 177 -7.32 14.13 -7.09
N GLN A 178 -6.67 14.05 -5.92
CA GLN A 178 -7.36 13.60 -4.70
C GLN A 178 -8.50 14.52 -4.30
N ASN A 179 -8.36 15.84 -4.49
CA ASN A 179 -9.43 16.80 -4.23
C ASN A 179 -10.62 16.60 -5.18
N TYR A 180 -10.34 16.30 -6.45
CA TYR A 180 -11.37 15.97 -7.42
C TYR A 180 -12.08 14.66 -7.07
N ILE A 181 -11.33 13.59 -6.76
CA ILE A 181 -11.87 12.30 -6.30
C ILE A 181 -12.76 12.51 -5.06
N ARG A 182 -12.31 13.32 -4.09
CA ARG A 182 -13.13 13.71 -2.94
C ARG A 182 -14.45 14.35 -3.36
N SER A 183 -14.45 15.28 -4.32
CA SER A 183 -15.69 15.92 -4.77
C SER A 183 -16.69 14.93 -5.38
N ILE A 184 -16.18 13.90 -6.07
CA ILE A 184 -16.99 12.80 -6.60
C ILE A 184 -17.57 11.98 -5.45
N PHE A 185 -16.76 11.61 -4.45
CA PHE A 185 -17.24 10.91 -3.26
C PHE A 185 -18.34 11.69 -2.53
N MET A 186 -18.17 13.00 -2.36
CA MET A 186 -19.14 13.83 -1.64
C MET A 186 -20.47 13.99 -2.40
N THR A 187 -20.49 13.73 -3.71
CA THR A 187 -21.72 13.72 -4.51
C THR A 187 -22.53 12.44 -4.29
N ASP A 188 -21.87 11.30 -4.08
CA ASP A 188 -22.51 9.99 -3.89
C ASP A 188 -21.67 9.05 -3.00
N LEU A 189 -21.71 9.28 -1.68
CA LEU A 189 -20.95 8.48 -0.72
C LEU A 189 -21.41 7.01 -0.69
N THR A 190 -22.70 6.74 -0.96
CA THR A 190 -23.25 5.38 -0.85
C THR A 190 -22.78 4.49 -2.00
N ARG A 191 -22.41 5.06 -3.14
CA ARG A 191 -21.76 4.29 -4.21
C ARG A 191 -20.44 3.69 -3.76
N TYR A 192 -19.58 4.50 -3.15
CA TYR A 192 -18.19 4.13 -2.87
C TYR A 192 -17.94 3.57 -1.46
N PHE A 193 -18.83 3.82 -0.50
CA PHE A 193 -18.62 3.43 0.90
C PHE A 193 -19.83 2.71 1.50
N ASP A 194 -19.64 1.46 1.93
CA ASP A 194 -20.68 0.67 2.59
C ASP A 194 -21.19 1.34 3.86
N PHE A 195 -20.27 1.94 4.63
CA PHE A 195 -20.62 2.66 5.85
C PHE A 195 -21.68 3.75 5.63
N ALA A 196 -21.64 4.44 4.48
CA ALA A 196 -22.60 5.49 4.14
C ALA A 196 -23.99 4.94 3.78
N ARG A 197 -24.09 3.66 3.37
CA ARG A 197 -25.37 2.98 3.05
C ARG A 197 -26.19 2.67 4.30
N TYR A 198 -25.53 2.57 5.45
CA TYR A 198 -26.17 2.19 6.70
C TYR A 198 -27.02 3.31 7.31
N ARG A 199 -28.18 2.94 7.86
CA ARG A 199 -29.02 3.85 8.63
C ARG A 199 -28.27 4.36 9.87
N PRO A 200 -28.55 5.59 10.35
CA PRO A 200 -27.85 6.19 11.49
C PRO A 200 -27.77 5.29 12.73
N GLU A 201 -28.85 4.55 13.05
CA GLU A 201 -28.91 3.67 14.22
C GLU A 201 -27.93 2.50 14.10
N PHE A 202 -27.74 1.98 12.88
CA PHE A 202 -26.80 0.90 12.63
C PHE A 202 -25.35 1.42 12.65
N ARG A 203 -25.10 2.62 12.10
CA ARG A 203 -23.79 3.28 12.21
C ARG A 203 -23.39 3.49 13.67
N GLN A 204 -24.33 3.89 14.53
CA GLN A 204 -24.06 4.01 15.96
C GLN A 204 -23.70 2.66 16.61
N LYS A 205 -24.36 1.56 16.22
CA LYS A 205 -23.99 0.22 16.69
C LYS A 205 -22.58 -0.18 16.27
N ILE A 206 -22.18 0.16 15.03
CA ILE A 206 -20.82 -0.04 14.54
C ILE A 206 -19.85 0.78 15.41
N TYR A 207 -20.10 2.06 15.62
CA TYR A 207 -19.29 2.91 16.50
C TYR A 207 -19.14 2.31 17.91
N SER A 208 -20.23 1.87 18.54
CA SER A 208 -20.18 1.23 19.86
C SER A 208 -19.34 -0.06 19.86
N ARG A 209 -19.34 -0.83 18.78
CA ARG A 209 -18.49 -2.04 18.64
C ARG A 209 -17.00 -1.71 18.55
N TRP A 210 -16.65 -0.55 18.00
CA TRP A 210 -15.25 -0.11 17.84
C TRP A 210 -14.70 0.67 19.03
N LEU A 211 -15.57 1.28 19.84
CA LEU A 211 -15.17 2.06 21.02
C LEU A 211 -14.19 1.34 21.96
N PRO A 212 -14.34 0.04 22.28
CA PRO A 212 -13.36 -0.68 23.10
C PRO A 212 -11.96 -0.74 22.48
N LYS A 213 -11.84 -0.82 21.15
CA LYS A 213 -10.54 -0.83 20.46
C LYS A 213 -9.85 0.53 20.55
N PHE A 214 -10.61 1.62 20.42
CA PHE A 214 -10.08 2.98 20.65
C PHE A 214 -9.62 3.16 22.09
N ASN A 215 -10.43 2.72 23.06
CA ASN A 215 -10.06 2.75 24.48
C ASN A 215 -8.88 1.84 24.84
N ALA A 216 -8.59 0.79 24.05
CA ALA A 216 -7.41 -0.05 24.23
C ALA A 216 -6.14 0.59 23.61
N ALA A 217 -6.30 1.47 22.63
CA ALA A 217 -5.20 2.16 21.95
C ALA A 217 -4.87 3.54 22.56
N ARG A 218 -5.62 3.99 23.57
CA ARG A 218 -5.33 5.23 24.31
C ARG A 218 -4.03 5.12 25.11
N GLN A 219 -3.45 6.25 25.44
CA GLN A 219 -2.30 6.29 26.33
C GLN A 219 -2.73 6.19 27.81
N GLU A 220 -1.81 5.71 28.65
CA GLU A 220 -2.03 5.71 30.09
C GLU A 220 -2.24 7.15 30.58
N GLY A 221 -3.29 7.37 31.38
CA GLY A 221 -3.68 8.69 31.88
C GLY A 221 -4.63 9.48 30.98
N GLU A 222 -4.88 9.06 29.74
CA GLU A 222 -5.91 9.68 28.89
C GLU A 222 -7.33 9.33 29.37
N SER A 223 -8.23 10.31 29.26
CA SER A 223 -9.67 10.16 29.56
C SER A 223 -10.31 9.13 28.63
N GLU A 224 -11.15 8.27 29.19
CA GLU A 224 -11.85 7.22 28.45
C GLU A 224 -12.78 7.84 27.40
N PHE A 225 -12.79 7.26 26.21
CA PHE A 225 -13.74 7.60 25.16
C PHE A 225 -15.10 6.95 25.45
N ILE A 226 -16.16 7.74 25.36
CA ILE A 226 -17.55 7.33 25.63
C ILE A 226 -18.40 7.27 24.36
N ASP A 227 -17.96 7.89 23.26
CA ASP A 227 -18.69 7.93 21.99
C ASP A 227 -17.76 8.16 20.80
N ILE A 228 -18.22 7.79 19.60
CA ILE A 228 -17.57 8.06 18.31
C ILE A 228 -18.61 8.67 17.39
N SER A 229 -18.25 9.75 16.72
CA SER A 229 -19.09 10.37 15.69
C SER A 229 -18.30 10.70 14.43
N GLY A 230 -19.02 10.89 13.33
CA GLY A 230 -18.44 11.49 12.13
C GLY A 230 -18.09 12.95 12.42
N ALA A 231 -16.96 13.41 11.87
CA ALA A 231 -16.45 14.74 12.11
C ALA A 231 -16.01 15.41 10.81
N SER A 232 -15.73 16.71 10.89
CA SER A 232 -15.17 17.51 9.82
C SER A 232 -13.78 18.00 10.21
N GLY A 233 -12.92 18.23 9.22
CA GLY A 233 -11.60 18.81 9.44
C GLY A 233 -11.10 19.56 8.21
N ARG A 234 -9.96 20.23 8.33
CA ARG A 234 -9.36 21.00 7.24
C ARG A 234 -8.23 20.26 6.53
N ASP A 235 -8.04 20.62 5.26
CA ASP A 235 -6.90 20.17 4.46
C ASP A 235 -5.63 20.85 4.94
N ARG A 236 -4.50 20.13 4.91
CA ARG A 236 -3.23 20.64 5.44
C ARG A 236 -2.06 20.29 4.55
N ALA A 237 -1.15 21.25 4.36
CA ALA A 237 0.17 21.04 3.78
C ALA A 237 1.22 21.01 4.89
N MET A 238 2.27 20.20 4.71
CA MET A 238 3.49 20.18 5.51
C MET A 238 4.70 20.28 4.59
N ARG A 239 5.63 21.20 4.88
CA ARG A 239 6.83 21.44 4.07
C ARG A 239 8.03 21.79 4.92
N TYR A 240 9.24 21.56 4.42
CA TYR A 240 10.44 22.10 5.06
C TYR A 240 10.49 23.63 4.96
N VAL A 241 10.81 24.30 6.06
CA VAL A 241 10.95 25.77 6.13
C VAL A 241 12.21 26.23 5.39
N ASN A 242 13.26 25.41 5.40
CA ASN A 242 14.53 25.68 4.74
C ASN A 242 14.82 24.53 3.75
N GLN A 243 15.07 24.85 2.48
CA GLN A 243 15.43 23.89 1.43
C GLN A 243 16.89 23.41 1.48
N ASP A 244 17.67 23.80 2.51
CA ASP A 244 19.04 23.30 2.70
C ASP A 244 19.01 21.79 3.02
N TYR A 245 19.06 20.97 1.99
CA TYR A 245 19.27 19.53 2.08
C TYR A 245 20.62 19.26 2.78
N GLY A 246 20.61 18.57 3.92
CA GLY A 246 21.83 18.15 4.64
C GLY A 246 22.02 18.63 6.08
N ARG A 247 21.06 19.34 6.70
CA ARG A 247 21.12 19.67 8.15
C ARG A 247 20.30 18.70 9.00
N ASP A 248 20.87 18.30 10.15
CA ASP A 248 20.26 17.35 11.12
C ASP A 248 18.95 17.83 11.76
N GLU A 249 18.69 19.15 11.75
CA GLU A 249 17.48 19.74 12.33
C GLU A 249 16.74 20.61 11.30
N ARG A 250 15.94 19.96 10.44
CA ARG A 250 15.02 20.68 9.58
C ARG A 250 13.72 21.00 10.30
N LYS A 251 13.29 22.25 10.15
CA LYS A 251 11.98 22.72 10.62
C LYS A 251 10.94 22.42 9.57
N VAL A 252 9.80 21.87 9.99
CA VAL A 252 8.64 21.68 9.12
C VAL A 252 7.61 22.74 9.44
N ALA A 253 7.14 23.44 8.42
CA ALA A 253 5.97 24.32 8.46
C ALA A 253 4.73 23.50 8.14
N SER A 254 3.63 23.80 8.82
CA SER A 254 2.30 23.35 8.39
C SER A 254 1.39 24.54 8.07
N SER A 255 0.59 24.45 7.02
CA SER A 255 -0.46 25.41 6.65
C SER A 255 -1.77 24.69 6.30
N ASP A 256 -2.91 25.38 6.46
CA ASP A 256 -4.19 24.88 5.95
C ASP A 256 -4.27 25.20 4.44
N ILE A 257 -4.57 24.21 3.60
CA ILE A 257 -4.70 24.40 2.13
C ILE A 257 -6.14 24.83 1.78
N ASN A 258 -7.11 24.24 2.47
CA ASN A 258 -8.54 24.57 2.36
C ASN A 258 -9.09 24.85 3.77
N ARG A 259 -9.85 25.94 3.90
CA ARG A 259 -10.46 26.38 5.17
C ARG A 259 -11.79 25.70 5.46
N GLU A 260 -12.45 25.18 4.43
CA GLU A 260 -13.71 24.46 4.60
C GLU A 260 -13.46 23.15 5.34
N GLU A 261 -14.31 22.88 6.32
CA GLU A 261 -14.24 21.62 7.05
C GLU A 261 -14.99 20.54 6.28
N GLN A 262 -14.31 19.43 6.03
CA GLN A 262 -14.79 18.32 5.24
C GLN A 262 -14.63 17.01 6.03
N GLN A 263 -15.54 16.06 5.82
CA GLN A 263 -15.41 14.72 6.42
C GLN A 263 -14.20 13.94 5.87
N LEU A 264 -13.89 14.20 4.60
CA LEU A 264 -12.71 13.70 3.90
C LEU A 264 -11.69 14.83 3.79
N VAL A 265 -10.56 14.70 4.47
CA VAL A 265 -9.50 15.71 4.49
C VAL A 265 -8.29 15.24 3.72
N ILE A 266 -7.65 16.15 3.00
CA ILE A 266 -6.43 15.89 2.26
C ILE A 266 -5.25 16.49 3.01
N THR A 267 -4.23 15.67 3.25
CA THR A 267 -2.96 16.11 3.80
C THR A 267 -1.88 15.94 2.76
N HIS A 268 -1.13 17.00 2.49
CA HIS A 268 0.00 17.01 1.57
C HIS A 268 1.29 17.18 2.37
N ASN A 269 2.28 16.32 2.14
CA ASN A 269 3.55 16.35 2.89
C ASN A 269 4.73 16.25 1.95
N ASP A 270 5.46 17.35 1.82
CA ASP A 270 6.65 17.46 0.97
C ASP A 270 7.95 17.37 1.79
N ALA A 271 7.83 16.87 3.02
CA ALA A 271 8.90 16.86 4.00
C ALA A 271 9.13 15.46 4.59
N LEU A 272 8.96 14.40 3.79
CA LEU A 272 9.29 13.03 4.21
C LEU A 272 10.65 12.63 3.68
N GLU A 273 11.60 12.56 4.61
CA GLU A 273 12.95 12.08 4.34
C GLU A 273 13.50 11.38 5.56
N PHE A 274 14.08 10.20 5.35
CA PHE A 274 14.62 9.35 6.39
C PHE A 274 16.01 8.87 5.98
N PRO A 275 16.98 8.85 6.91
CA PRO A 275 18.25 8.17 6.67
C PRO A 275 18.00 6.66 6.62
N ASP A 276 18.67 5.96 5.71
CA ASP A 276 18.75 4.50 5.77
C ASP A 276 19.90 4.06 6.69
N ALA A 277 19.93 2.78 7.07
CA ALA A 277 20.96 2.26 7.97
C ALA A 277 22.37 2.18 7.35
N ASN A 278 22.49 2.28 6.03
CA ASN A 278 23.72 2.20 5.26
C ASN A 278 24.23 3.58 4.79
N GLY A 279 23.62 4.67 5.24
CA GLY A 279 24.01 6.04 4.92
C GLY A 279 23.39 6.61 3.63
N GLY A 280 22.53 5.85 2.94
CA GLY A 280 21.65 6.39 1.92
C GLY A 280 20.40 7.05 2.52
N LYS A 281 19.43 7.33 1.66
CA LYS A 281 18.31 8.23 1.96
C LYS A 281 17.05 7.74 1.26
N ILE A 282 15.95 7.77 2.00
CA ILE A 282 14.60 7.57 1.49
C ILE A 282 13.94 8.95 1.47
N ALA A 283 13.41 9.37 0.31
CA ALA A 283 12.83 10.71 0.17
C ALA A 283 11.66 10.69 -0.81
N PHE A 284 10.51 11.21 -0.38
CA PHE A 284 9.30 11.23 -1.21
C PHE A 284 8.31 12.30 -0.72
N ASN A 285 7.43 12.75 -1.60
CA ASN A 285 6.26 13.53 -1.22
C ASN A 285 5.07 12.59 -1.02
N LEU A 286 4.13 12.96 -0.15
CA LEU A 286 2.97 12.12 0.15
C LEU A 286 1.70 12.94 0.32
N THR A 287 0.75 12.69 -0.58
CA THR A 287 -0.61 13.21 -0.51
C THR A 287 -1.53 12.11 0.01
N ARG A 288 -2.29 12.40 1.07
CA ARG A 288 -3.20 11.45 1.68
C ARG A 288 -4.62 12.00 1.80
N THR A 289 -5.61 11.19 1.47
CA THR A 289 -7.01 11.44 1.83
C THR A 289 -7.33 10.63 3.09
N LYS A 290 -7.96 11.27 4.07
CA LYS A 290 -8.29 10.68 5.37
C LYS A 290 -9.73 10.93 5.75
N VAL A 291 -10.36 9.95 6.41
CA VAL A 291 -11.67 10.10 7.03
C VAL A 291 -11.51 10.64 8.45
N VAL A 292 -12.27 11.68 8.81
CA VAL A 292 -12.20 12.30 10.14
C VAL A 292 -13.31 11.78 11.05
N PHE A 293 -12.93 11.38 12.27
CA PHE A 293 -13.83 10.99 13.35
C PHE A 293 -13.58 11.87 14.57
N THR A 294 -14.61 12.07 15.38
CA THR A 294 -14.47 12.67 16.71
C THR A 294 -14.70 11.58 17.76
N LEU A 295 -13.73 11.42 18.66
CA LEU A 295 -13.87 10.61 19.86
C LEU A 295 -14.28 11.54 21.01
N ARG A 296 -15.43 11.31 21.63
CA ARG A 296 -15.86 12.07 22.81
C ARG A 296 -15.32 11.41 24.07
N GLN A 297 -14.70 12.21 24.94
CA GLN A 297 -14.12 11.77 26.20
C GLN A 297 -15.10 11.95 27.36
N LYS A 298 -14.90 11.19 28.43
CA LYS A 298 -15.76 11.19 29.64
C LYS A 298 -15.77 12.52 30.39
N ASP A 299 -14.71 13.31 30.27
CA ASP A 299 -14.59 14.67 30.82
C ASP A 299 -15.24 15.74 29.93
N GLY A 300 -15.86 15.34 28.82
CA GLY A 300 -16.48 16.23 27.84
C GLY A 300 -15.52 16.71 26.74
N GLY A 301 -14.25 16.29 26.76
CA GLY A 301 -13.29 16.57 25.70
C GLY A 301 -13.68 15.92 24.36
N GLU A 302 -13.26 16.52 23.26
CA GLU A 302 -13.39 15.95 21.92
C GLU A 302 -12.02 15.80 21.28
N PHE A 303 -11.73 14.60 20.78
CA PHE A 303 -10.44 14.26 20.18
C PHE A 303 -10.63 13.84 18.72
N PRO A 304 -10.20 14.66 17.75
CA PRO A 304 -10.29 14.28 16.35
C PRO A 304 -9.23 13.24 16.00
N VAL A 305 -9.65 12.12 15.42
CA VAL A 305 -8.77 11.07 14.89
C VAL A 305 -9.03 10.88 13.41
N LYS A 306 -7.97 10.54 12.65
CA LYS A 306 -8.04 10.39 11.20
C LYS A 306 -7.66 8.98 10.80
N GLY A 307 -8.52 8.30 10.05
CA GLY A 307 -8.23 7.01 9.40
C GLY A 307 -7.80 7.22 7.95
N GLU A 308 -6.81 6.46 7.49
CA GLU A 308 -6.25 6.57 6.13
C GLU A 308 -7.19 5.94 5.09
N LEU A 309 -7.30 6.58 3.92
CA LEU A 309 -8.20 6.17 2.83
C LEU A 309 -7.45 5.96 1.51
N ILE A 310 -6.72 6.99 1.07
CA ILE A 310 -5.89 7.00 -0.14
C ILE A 310 -4.54 7.58 0.25
N ASP A 311 -3.45 6.86 -0.03
CA ASP A 311 -2.09 7.36 0.13
C ASP A 311 -1.41 7.35 -1.25
N VAL A 312 -0.97 8.51 -1.75
CA VAL A 312 -0.23 8.64 -3.02
C VAL A 312 1.12 9.25 -2.75
N SER A 313 2.16 8.45 -2.94
CA SER A 313 3.56 8.87 -2.79
C SER A 313 4.19 9.25 -4.12
N VAL A 314 5.12 10.19 -4.12
CA VAL A 314 5.95 10.55 -5.27
C VAL A 314 7.40 10.47 -4.82
N PRO A 315 8.13 9.38 -5.11
CA PRO A 315 9.55 9.24 -4.76
C PRO A 315 10.42 10.29 -5.44
N HIS A 316 11.38 10.84 -4.71
CA HIS A 316 12.34 11.80 -5.23
C HIS A 316 13.53 11.08 -5.87
N LYS A 317 14.19 11.66 -6.89
CA LYS A 317 15.42 11.11 -7.52
C LYS A 317 16.60 10.87 -6.58
N THR A 318 16.52 11.35 -5.33
CA THR A 318 17.54 11.17 -4.30
C THR A 318 17.24 9.99 -3.38
N ASP A 319 16.09 9.33 -3.58
CA ASP A 319 15.79 8.05 -2.96
C ASP A 319 16.76 7.00 -3.51
N GLY A 320 17.47 6.30 -2.62
CA GLY A 320 18.49 5.33 -3.02
C GLY A 320 17.96 4.14 -3.83
N VAL A 321 16.66 3.90 -3.83
CA VAL A 321 16.02 2.75 -4.50
C VAL A 321 15.53 3.10 -5.90
N ILE A 322 15.19 4.37 -6.16
CA ILE A 322 14.46 4.74 -7.37
C ILE A 322 15.29 4.57 -8.65
N GLY A 323 16.61 4.85 -8.60
CA GLY A 323 17.49 4.66 -9.75
C GLY A 323 17.50 3.20 -10.21
N HIS A 324 17.79 2.29 -9.28
CA HIS A 324 17.81 0.85 -9.54
C HIS A 324 16.45 0.32 -10.01
N PHE A 325 15.35 0.88 -9.49
CA PHE A 325 14.01 0.51 -9.97
C PHE A 325 13.85 0.76 -11.48
N PHE A 326 14.30 1.91 -11.98
CA PHE A 326 14.20 2.27 -13.40
C PHE A 326 15.22 1.57 -14.30
N GLU A 327 16.40 1.22 -13.77
CA GLU A 327 17.40 0.40 -14.49
C GLU A 327 16.84 -0.97 -14.89
N GLU A 328 15.98 -1.55 -14.06
CA GLU A 328 15.35 -2.86 -14.25
C GLU A 328 13.82 -2.74 -14.38
N LEU A 329 13.32 -1.65 -14.98
CA LEU A 329 11.90 -1.31 -14.98
C LEU A 329 10.99 -2.46 -15.45
N GLU A 330 11.31 -3.07 -16.59
CA GLU A 330 10.52 -4.15 -17.19
C GLU A 330 10.43 -5.39 -16.27
N GLU A 331 11.48 -5.66 -15.48
CA GLU A 331 11.51 -6.77 -14.52
C GLU A 331 10.83 -6.41 -13.19
N ASN A 332 10.80 -5.11 -12.86
CA ASN A 332 10.29 -4.61 -11.59
C ASN A 332 8.79 -4.34 -11.57
N ILE A 333 8.16 -4.22 -12.73
CA ILE A 333 6.72 -3.99 -12.85
C ILE A 333 5.98 -5.19 -13.44
N ALA A 334 4.71 -5.32 -13.07
CA ALA A 334 3.77 -6.25 -13.68
C ALA A 334 2.39 -5.59 -13.79
N THR A 335 1.64 -5.97 -14.83
CA THR A 335 0.26 -5.55 -15.01
C THR A 335 -0.67 -6.59 -14.41
N TYR A 336 -1.50 -6.14 -13.49
CA TYR A 336 -2.52 -6.94 -12.81
C TYR A 336 -3.90 -6.58 -13.35
N LYS A 337 -4.87 -7.46 -13.09
CA LYS A 337 -6.26 -7.31 -13.53
C LYS A 337 -7.19 -7.53 -12.35
N LEU A 338 -8.15 -6.62 -12.16
CA LEU A 338 -9.34 -6.87 -11.34
C LEU A 338 -10.56 -7.08 -12.23
N ASP A 339 -11.28 -8.17 -12.02
CA ASP A 339 -12.50 -8.61 -12.67
C ASP A 339 -13.69 -7.87 -12.06
N MET A 340 -14.07 -6.84 -12.79
CA MET A 340 -15.21 -6.00 -12.46
C MET A 340 -16.51 -6.52 -13.10
N THR A 341 -16.53 -7.72 -13.69
CA THR A 341 -17.70 -8.25 -14.40
C THR A 341 -18.90 -8.47 -13.48
N ILE A 342 -18.68 -8.77 -12.19
CA ILE A 342 -19.75 -8.85 -11.18
C ILE A 342 -20.50 -7.52 -11.07
N LEU A 343 -19.81 -6.41 -11.33
CA LEU A 343 -20.37 -5.05 -11.35
C LEU A 343 -20.90 -4.64 -12.74
N GLY A 344 -20.81 -5.52 -13.74
CA GLY A 344 -21.14 -5.22 -15.14
C GLY A 344 -20.16 -4.23 -15.78
N GLN A 345 -18.94 -4.10 -15.24
CA GLN A 345 -17.91 -3.18 -15.71
C GLN A 345 -16.77 -3.93 -16.41
N GLN A 346 -15.98 -3.21 -17.21
CA GLN A 346 -14.76 -3.76 -17.79
C GLN A 346 -13.72 -4.03 -16.70
N PRO A 347 -12.87 -5.06 -16.86
CA PRO A 347 -11.79 -5.30 -15.92
C PRO A 347 -10.87 -4.09 -15.74
N LEU A 348 -10.46 -3.83 -14.51
CA LEU A 348 -9.48 -2.79 -14.20
C LEU A 348 -8.08 -3.37 -14.39
N HIS A 349 -7.34 -2.83 -15.34
CA HIS A 349 -5.92 -3.12 -15.52
C HIS A 349 -5.08 -2.06 -14.81
N PHE A 350 -4.09 -2.48 -14.03
CA PHE A 350 -3.23 -1.55 -13.29
C PHE A 350 -1.81 -2.08 -13.16
N ILE A 351 -0.84 -1.17 -13.10
CA ILE A 351 0.58 -1.49 -12.91
C ILE A 351 0.87 -1.61 -11.42
N SER A 352 1.63 -2.64 -11.03
CA SER A 352 2.18 -2.78 -9.69
C SER A 352 3.58 -3.41 -9.74
N GLY A 353 4.18 -3.64 -8.57
CA GLY A 353 5.46 -4.34 -8.47
C GLY A 353 5.31 -5.81 -8.85
N SER A 354 6.24 -6.34 -9.65
CA SER A 354 6.33 -7.76 -9.96
C SER A 354 6.62 -8.59 -8.70
N LEU A 355 6.41 -9.90 -8.73
CA LEU A 355 6.72 -10.78 -7.58
C LEU A 355 8.20 -10.66 -7.14
N SER A 356 9.13 -10.58 -8.10
CA SER A 356 10.56 -10.37 -7.82
C SER A 356 10.82 -9.04 -7.13
N TYR A 357 10.21 -7.96 -7.61
CA TYR A 357 10.33 -6.65 -7.00
C TYR A 357 9.69 -6.59 -5.61
N LEU A 358 8.52 -7.19 -5.40
CA LEU A 358 7.86 -7.25 -4.10
C LEU A 358 8.72 -7.98 -3.05
N MET A 359 9.42 -9.05 -3.44
CA MET A 359 10.42 -9.70 -2.59
C MET A 359 11.60 -8.78 -2.31
N SER A 360 12.15 -8.13 -3.34
CA SER A 360 13.27 -7.20 -3.23
C SER A 360 12.95 -6.02 -2.29
N ASP A 361 11.74 -5.45 -2.39
CA ASP A 361 11.29 -4.34 -1.54
C ASP A 361 11.15 -4.77 -0.07
N LEU A 362 10.61 -5.97 0.19
CA LEU A 362 10.58 -6.55 1.54
C LEU A 362 11.98 -6.82 2.09
N GLU A 363 12.89 -7.34 1.28
CA GLU A 363 14.30 -7.53 1.63
C GLU A 363 14.98 -6.20 1.97
N ASN A 364 14.78 -5.17 1.14
CA ASN A 364 15.31 -3.83 1.34
C ASN A 364 14.84 -3.24 2.66
N MET A 365 13.53 -3.29 2.94
CA MET A 365 12.97 -2.80 4.21
C MET A 365 13.55 -3.52 5.44
N LEU A 366 13.78 -4.83 5.36
CA LEU A 366 14.26 -5.65 6.48
C LEU A 366 15.78 -5.58 6.68
N TYR A 367 16.57 -5.54 5.60
CA TYR A 367 18.02 -5.75 5.67
C TYR A 367 18.87 -4.56 5.24
N ILE A 368 18.28 -3.54 4.60
CA ILE A 368 19.01 -2.36 4.11
C ILE A 368 18.55 -1.10 4.84
N GLN A 369 17.24 -0.87 4.92
CA GLN A 369 16.69 0.32 5.58
C GLN A 369 16.85 0.24 7.10
N SER A 370 16.81 -0.98 7.64
CA SER A 370 17.04 -1.27 9.05
C SER A 370 18.41 -1.92 9.23
N LYS A 371 19.16 -1.53 10.26
CA LYS A 371 20.46 -2.15 10.56
C LYS A 371 20.31 -3.66 10.78
N TYR A 372 19.25 -4.05 11.48
CA TYR A 372 18.84 -5.43 11.67
C TYR A 372 17.33 -5.55 11.47
N PRO A 373 16.81 -6.71 11.01
CA PRO A 373 15.40 -6.89 10.69
C PRO A 373 14.43 -6.56 11.83
N TRP A 374 14.76 -6.95 13.06
CA TRP A 374 13.92 -6.71 14.24
C TRP A 374 13.90 -5.25 14.70
N GLY A 375 14.78 -4.40 14.16
CA GLY A 375 14.70 -2.94 14.36
C GLY A 375 13.49 -2.32 13.66
N ASP A 376 12.88 -3.03 12.71
CA ASP A 376 11.70 -2.56 12.01
C ASP A 376 10.42 -2.69 12.83
N ALA A 377 9.63 -1.61 12.91
CA ALA A 377 8.38 -1.60 13.66
C ALA A 377 7.31 -2.58 13.13
N LYS A 378 7.46 -3.06 11.88
CA LYS A 378 6.58 -4.04 11.24
C LYS A 378 7.34 -5.34 10.93
N TYR A 379 8.48 -5.60 11.59
CA TYR A 379 9.38 -6.73 11.37
C TYR A 379 8.64 -8.05 11.17
N GLY A 380 7.90 -8.51 12.20
CA GLY A 380 7.22 -9.80 12.15
C GLY A 380 6.26 -9.90 10.97
N LYS A 381 5.49 -8.85 10.67
CA LYS A 381 4.56 -8.82 9.54
C LYS A 381 5.30 -8.92 8.20
N ARG A 382 6.39 -8.16 8.02
CA ARG A 382 7.18 -8.16 6.78
C ARG A 382 7.96 -9.47 6.59
N MET A 383 8.51 -10.04 7.65
CA MET A 383 9.21 -11.33 7.59
C MET A 383 8.28 -12.47 7.18
N ASN A 384 7.09 -12.61 7.80
CA ASN A 384 6.13 -13.65 7.40
C ASN A 384 5.70 -13.48 5.93
N ARG A 385 5.50 -12.24 5.47
CA ARG A 385 5.19 -11.97 4.05
C ARG A 385 6.33 -12.38 3.13
N LEU A 386 7.58 -12.06 3.49
CA LEU A 386 8.76 -12.38 2.69
C LEU A 386 8.94 -13.90 2.56
N ILE A 387 8.82 -14.64 3.67
CA ILE A 387 8.89 -16.12 3.64
C ILE A 387 7.79 -16.70 2.77
N TYR A 388 6.58 -16.14 2.85
CA TYR A 388 5.48 -16.55 1.99
C TYR A 388 5.75 -16.27 0.50
N MET A 389 6.34 -15.13 0.15
CA MET A 389 6.72 -14.85 -1.24
C MET A 389 7.84 -15.78 -1.74
N TYR A 390 8.82 -16.12 -0.88
CA TYR A 390 9.81 -17.16 -1.21
C TYR A 390 9.17 -18.52 -1.44
N PHE A 391 8.13 -18.86 -0.68
CA PHE A 391 7.38 -20.08 -0.90
C PHE A 391 6.71 -20.11 -2.28
N ILE A 392 6.12 -18.99 -2.72
CA ILE A 392 5.59 -18.85 -4.08
C ILE A 392 6.71 -19.05 -5.12
N ASP A 393 7.85 -18.37 -4.96
CA ASP A 393 9.01 -18.49 -5.88
C ASP A 393 9.51 -19.95 -6.00
N ILE A 394 9.63 -20.66 -4.87
CA ILE A 394 9.96 -22.09 -4.82
C ILE A 394 8.90 -22.91 -5.57
N PHE A 395 7.62 -22.66 -5.31
CA PHE A 395 6.53 -23.42 -5.92
C PHE A 395 6.56 -23.29 -7.44
N ILE A 396 6.83 -22.08 -7.95
CA ILE A 396 6.85 -21.84 -9.39
C ILE A 396 8.11 -22.43 -10.05
N LYS A 397 9.29 -22.26 -9.44
CA LYS A 397 10.58 -22.65 -10.07
C LYS A 397 10.93 -24.12 -9.89
N VAL A 398 10.43 -24.77 -8.84
CA VAL A 398 10.78 -26.15 -8.48
C VAL A 398 9.65 -27.08 -8.87
N LYS A 399 9.96 -28.03 -9.77
CA LYS A 399 8.94 -28.83 -10.46
C LYS A 399 8.22 -29.87 -9.59
N THR A 400 8.90 -30.44 -8.59
CA THR A 400 8.38 -31.62 -7.86
C THR A 400 8.19 -31.31 -6.39
N GLY A 401 7.10 -31.81 -5.79
CA GLY A 401 6.83 -31.71 -4.35
C GLY A 401 8.01 -32.11 -3.45
N PRO A 402 8.64 -33.29 -3.65
CA PRO A 402 9.78 -33.70 -2.83
C PRO A 402 10.98 -32.75 -2.89
N ALA A 403 11.27 -32.17 -4.06
CA ALA A 403 12.35 -31.18 -4.19
C ALA A 403 12.00 -29.86 -3.48
N ARG A 404 10.72 -29.44 -3.50
CA ARG A 404 10.26 -28.25 -2.74
C ARG A 404 10.45 -28.46 -1.24
N VAL A 405 10.05 -29.62 -0.71
CA VAL A 405 10.25 -29.99 0.70
C VAL A 405 11.75 -30.03 1.04
N THR A 406 12.57 -30.65 0.18
CA THR A 406 14.03 -30.72 0.38
C THR A 406 14.65 -29.33 0.52
N ILE A 407 14.22 -28.35 -0.29
CA ILE A 407 14.70 -26.97 -0.20
C ILE A 407 14.35 -26.33 1.15
N LEU A 408 13.12 -26.55 1.67
CA LEU A 408 12.72 -26.03 2.97
C LEU A 408 13.51 -26.68 4.12
N GLU A 409 13.73 -27.99 4.06
CA GLU A 409 14.55 -28.72 5.03
C GLU A 409 16.02 -28.33 4.98
N ASP A 410 16.57 -28.06 3.80
CA ASP A 410 17.93 -27.52 3.64
C ASP A 410 18.06 -26.15 4.31
N VAL A 411 17.07 -25.26 4.14
CA VAL A 411 17.06 -23.96 4.82
C VAL A 411 16.99 -24.15 6.34
N LYS A 412 16.16 -25.07 6.84
CA LYS A 412 16.10 -25.40 8.29
C LYS A 412 17.44 -25.90 8.82
N ALA A 413 18.07 -26.85 8.13
CA ALA A 413 19.40 -27.36 8.50
C ALA A 413 20.45 -26.24 8.56
N PHE A 414 20.41 -25.27 7.63
CA PHE A 414 21.29 -24.10 7.67
C PHE A 414 21.03 -23.20 8.89
N LEU A 415 19.75 -22.97 9.23
CA LEU A 415 19.35 -22.20 10.40
C LEU A 415 19.80 -22.88 11.70
N ASP A 416 19.77 -24.21 11.74
CA ASP A 416 20.28 -25.04 12.85
C ASP A 416 21.80 -25.15 12.92
N GLY A 417 22.52 -24.53 11.97
CA GLY A 417 23.98 -24.38 12.01
C GLY A 417 24.76 -25.19 10.97
N ASP A 418 24.10 -25.90 10.05
CA ASP A 418 24.80 -26.55 8.94
C ASP A 418 25.19 -25.56 7.83
N ASP A 419 26.39 -24.99 7.95
CA ASP A 419 26.93 -24.07 6.97
C ASP A 419 27.28 -24.70 5.60
N LYS A 420 27.18 -26.04 5.46
CA LYS A 420 27.48 -26.74 4.20
C LYS A 420 26.32 -26.76 3.24
N VAL A 421 25.11 -26.42 3.68
CA VAL A 421 23.92 -26.35 2.83
C VAL A 421 24.18 -25.47 1.60
N ARG A 422 23.74 -25.98 0.44
CA ARG A 422 23.84 -25.32 -0.88
C ARG A 422 22.46 -25.25 -1.50
N LEU A 423 21.86 -24.07 -1.49
CA LEU A 423 20.61 -23.81 -2.20
C LEU A 423 20.87 -23.40 -3.65
N PRO A 424 19.93 -23.70 -4.58
CA PRO A 424 19.96 -23.14 -5.93
C PRO A 424 20.01 -21.61 -5.90
N ARG A 425 20.91 -21.01 -6.67
CA ARG A 425 21.18 -19.55 -6.64
C ARG A 425 20.07 -18.71 -7.28
N ASP A 426 19.27 -19.34 -8.14
CA ASP A 426 18.15 -18.75 -8.87
C ASP A 426 16.87 -18.67 -8.03
N LEU A 427 16.83 -19.29 -6.85
CA LEU A 427 15.73 -19.16 -5.89
C LEU A 427 15.92 -17.93 -4.99
N ALA A 428 14.86 -17.15 -4.80
CA ALA A 428 14.90 -15.94 -3.99
C ALA A 428 15.28 -16.23 -2.52
N ILE A 429 14.89 -17.38 -1.98
CA ILE A 429 15.24 -17.81 -0.61
C ILE A 429 16.75 -17.97 -0.38
N HIS A 430 17.56 -18.12 -1.44
CA HIS A 430 19.02 -18.10 -1.31
C HIS A 430 19.52 -16.76 -0.77
N LYS A 431 18.88 -15.63 -1.13
CA LYS A 431 19.23 -14.30 -0.62
C LYS A 431 19.05 -14.21 0.91
N LEU A 432 17.98 -14.81 1.45
CA LEU A 432 17.75 -14.92 2.89
C LEU A 432 18.92 -15.60 3.60
N VAL A 433 19.37 -16.76 3.09
CA VAL A 433 20.51 -17.49 3.66
C VAL A 433 21.79 -16.65 3.65
N VAL A 434 22.03 -15.89 2.58
CA VAL A 434 23.18 -14.97 2.50
C VAL A 434 23.09 -13.88 3.58
N GLN A 435 21.92 -13.27 3.76
CA GLN A 435 21.73 -12.21 4.77
C GLN A 435 21.85 -12.76 6.20
N ILE A 436 21.27 -13.91 6.50
CA ILE A 436 21.39 -14.54 7.81
C ILE A 436 22.83 -14.89 8.12
N ARG A 437 23.59 -15.41 7.14
CA ARG A 437 25.02 -15.69 7.31
C ARG A 437 25.83 -14.41 7.58
N LYS A 438 25.48 -13.28 6.95
CA LYS A 438 26.08 -11.98 7.24
C LYS A 438 25.80 -11.56 8.69
N ILE A 439 24.53 -11.54 9.09
CA ILE A 439 24.11 -11.14 10.45
C ILE A 439 24.76 -12.05 11.51
N ARG A 440 24.76 -13.37 11.31
CA ARG A 440 25.38 -14.36 12.22
C ARG A 440 26.88 -14.11 12.44
N ARG A 441 27.59 -13.55 11.44
CA ARG A 441 29.02 -13.19 11.58
C ARG A 441 29.23 -11.89 12.34
N GLU A 442 28.31 -10.95 12.19
CA GLU A 442 28.37 -9.63 12.82
C GLU A 442 27.95 -9.66 14.29
N LEU A 443 27.00 -10.54 14.63
CA LEU A 443 26.47 -10.70 15.98
C LEU A 443 27.02 -11.99 16.62
N SER A 444 27.80 -11.84 17.69
CA SER A 444 27.90 -12.91 18.69
C SER A 444 26.52 -13.13 19.31
N GLN A 445 26.08 -14.38 19.46
CA GLN A 445 24.78 -14.83 20.02
C GLN A 445 23.94 -13.71 20.67
N SER A 446 22.80 -13.40 20.07
CA SER A 446 21.88 -12.34 20.49
C SER A 446 20.46 -12.89 20.53
N ASP A 447 19.75 -12.62 21.63
CA ASP A 447 18.36 -13.07 21.82
C ASP A 447 17.45 -12.65 20.65
N ASP A 448 17.63 -11.43 20.12
CA ASP A 448 16.86 -10.93 18.97
C ASP A 448 17.14 -11.73 17.68
N PHE A 449 18.39 -12.15 17.47
CA PHE A 449 18.76 -13.00 16.35
C PHE A 449 18.12 -14.39 16.48
N ASP A 450 18.12 -14.95 17.68
CA ASP A 450 17.50 -16.24 17.97
C ASP A 450 15.97 -16.17 17.79
N GLU A 451 15.32 -15.07 18.21
CA GLU A 451 13.90 -14.83 17.95
C GLU A 451 13.60 -14.74 16.44
N MET A 452 14.49 -14.07 15.68
CA MET A 452 14.36 -14.03 14.22
C MET A 452 14.46 -15.42 13.59
N VAL A 453 15.47 -16.20 13.97
CA VAL A 453 15.65 -17.57 13.49
C VAL A 453 14.44 -18.43 13.85
N ALA A 454 13.93 -18.33 15.08
CA ALA A 454 12.75 -19.08 15.54
C ALA A 454 11.48 -18.71 14.73
N LEU A 455 11.30 -17.42 14.39
CA LEU A 455 10.19 -16.98 13.55
C LEU A 455 10.27 -17.60 12.15
N ILE A 456 11.47 -17.64 11.55
CA ILE A 456 11.68 -18.23 10.23
C ILE A 456 11.43 -19.74 10.27
N LEU A 457 12.03 -20.45 11.23
CA LEU A 457 11.83 -21.89 11.42
C LEU A 457 10.35 -22.25 11.57
N LYS A 458 9.59 -21.49 12.36
CA LYS A 458 8.14 -21.68 12.51
C LYS A 458 7.39 -21.62 11.18
N ASN A 459 7.76 -20.71 10.28
CA ASN A 459 7.14 -20.63 8.95
C ASN A 459 7.55 -21.82 8.08
N LEU A 460 8.83 -22.20 8.11
CA LEU A 460 9.35 -23.32 7.32
C LEU A 460 8.72 -24.65 7.74
N ASP A 461 8.60 -24.90 9.06
CA ASP A 461 7.92 -26.09 9.59
C ASP A 461 6.47 -26.17 9.10
N PHE A 462 5.73 -25.07 9.24
CA PHE A 462 4.35 -25.01 8.75
C PHE A 462 4.25 -25.29 7.24
N LEU A 463 5.11 -24.68 6.43
CA LEU A 463 5.12 -24.86 4.98
C LEU A 463 5.55 -26.28 4.56
N SER A 464 6.57 -26.86 5.21
CA SER A 464 7.01 -28.24 4.99
C SER A 464 5.88 -29.22 5.30
N GLU A 465 5.21 -29.07 6.45
CA GLU A 465 4.06 -29.89 6.83
C GLU A 465 2.92 -29.79 5.81
N THR A 466 2.56 -28.57 5.39
CA THR A 466 1.49 -28.41 4.39
C THR A 466 1.88 -28.95 3.02
N LEU A 467 3.12 -28.76 2.56
CA LEU A 467 3.59 -29.34 1.30
C LEU A 467 3.58 -30.87 1.34
N GLN A 468 3.96 -31.48 2.47
CA GLN A 468 3.89 -32.93 2.62
C GLN A 468 2.44 -33.41 2.53
N LYS A 469 1.49 -32.73 3.18
CA LYS A 469 0.06 -33.04 3.06
C LYS A 469 -0.46 -32.86 1.63
N VAL A 470 -0.04 -31.79 0.92
CA VAL A 470 -0.38 -31.57 -0.49
C VAL A 470 0.15 -32.73 -1.33
N HIS A 471 1.39 -33.14 -1.13
CA HIS A 471 1.99 -34.26 -1.83
C HIS A 471 1.26 -35.59 -1.54
N ASP A 472 0.95 -35.85 -0.27
CA ASP A 472 0.25 -37.07 0.15
C ASP A 472 -1.19 -37.12 -0.39
N TYR A 473 -1.83 -35.96 -0.54
CA TYR A 473 -3.15 -35.82 -1.15
C TYR A 473 -3.11 -35.91 -2.69
N CYS A 474 -2.11 -35.26 -3.30
CA CYS A 474 -1.92 -35.16 -4.75
C CYS A 474 -0.92 -36.21 -5.26
N SER A 475 -1.18 -37.51 -5.05
CA SER A 475 -0.47 -38.58 -5.76
C SER A 475 -0.70 -38.59 -7.29
N THR A 476 -1.05 -37.45 -7.87
CA THR A 476 -1.12 -37.11 -9.30
C THR A 476 -0.50 -35.72 -9.47
N ASP A 477 0.63 -35.65 -10.17
CA ASP A 477 1.37 -34.41 -10.48
C ASP A 477 0.47 -33.33 -11.10
N GLY A 478 0.05 -32.35 -10.30
CA GLY A 478 -0.63 -31.15 -10.79
C GLY A 478 0.38 -30.18 -11.41
N MET A 479 0.22 -29.89 -12.70
CA MET A 479 1.06 -28.96 -13.47
C MET A 479 0.41 -27.56 -13.45
N VAL A 480 0.91 -26.65 -12.61
CA VAL A 480 0.74 -25.20 -12.81
C VAL A 480 2.04 -24.68 -13.42
N THR A 481 1.96 -23.96 -14.54
CA THR A 481 3.16 -23.52 -15.26
C THR A 481 3.65 -22.15 -14.78
N ALA A 482 4.96 -21.93 -14.86
CA ALA A 482 5.56 -20.65 -14.45
C ALA A 482 5.02 -19.43 -15.22
N GLU A 483 4.56 -19.63 -16.46
CA GLU A 483 4.02 -18.57 -17.30
C GLU A 483 2.65 -18.06 -16.82
N GLU A 484 1.85 -18.92 -16.15
CA GLU A 484 0.52 -18.56 -15.65
C GLU A 484 0.60 -17.66 -14.41
N ILE A 485 1.57 -17.91 -13.51
CA ILE A 485 1.73 -17.16 -12.26
C ILE A 485 2.63 -15.92 -12.45
N TYR A 486 3.74 -15.99 -13.18
CA TYR A 486 4.67 -14.86 -13.30
C TYR A 486 4.19 -13.74 -14.25
N ASN A 487 3.34 -14.06 -15.23
CA ASN A 487 2.87 -13.08 -16.22
C ASN A 487 1.43 -12.60 -15.99
N GLY A 488 0.81 -12.91 -14.83
CA GLY A 488 -0.55 -12.47 -14.50
C GLY A 488 -1.63 -12.95 -15.48
N LYS A 489 -1.45 -14.14 -16.07
CA LYS A 489 -2.39 -14.73 -17.06
C LYS A 489 -3.35 -15.76 -16.46
N SER A 490 -3.31 -16.04 -15.16
CA SER A 490 -4.33 -16.85 -14.52
C SER A 490 -5.68 -16.13 -14.57
N GLY A 491 -6.59 -16.66 -15.38
CA GLY A 491 -7.93 -16.09 -15.60
C GLY A 491 -8.92 -16.36 -14.47
N SER A 492 -8.47 -16.60 -13.24
CA SER A 492 -9.35 -16.95 -12.11
C SER A 492 -9.42 -15.84 -11.08
N LEU A 493 -10.51 -15.06 -11.18
CA LEU A 493 -11.23 -14.40 -10.08
C LEU A 493 -10.39 -13.60 -9.09
N ILE A 494 -9.90 -12.46 -9.55
CA ILE A 494 -10.25 -11.19 -8.92
C ILE A 494 -10.80 -10.30 -9.98
#